data_AF-A0AAW2UTG1-F1
#
_entry.id   AF-A0AAW2UTG1-F1
#
_cell.length_a   1.000
_cell.length_b   1.000
_cell.length_c   1.000
_cell.angle_alpha   90.00
_cell.angle_beta   90.00
_cell.angle_gamma   90.00
#
_symmetry.space_group_name_H-M   'P 1'
#
loop_
_entity.id
_entity.type
_entity.pdbx_description
1 polymer ?
#
loop_
_entity_poly.entity_id
_entity_poly.type
_entity_poly.pdbx_seq_one_letter_code
_entity_poly.pdbx_strand_id
1 'polypeptide(L)'
;MRGGHVMILAASFLLLLTPAAHGGGGGGGFTEGQDRLSGIIIPGFASTQLRAWSILDCPYSPLDFNPLDLVWLDTTKLLSAVNCWLKCMLLDPYNQTDHPDCKSRPDSGLSAITELDPGYITGPLSSVWKEWVKWCIEFGIEANAIIAVPYDWRLPPSKLEERDLYFHKLKSYHRDPVLNPLTPWDRPPLKNIFCIYGVDLKTEVGYYFAPSGKPYPDNWIITDVIYELEGSLYSRSGNLVEGNPGATSGDETVPYHSLSWCKNWLGSKVNITRAPQSEHDGSDVQVQLNVEHQPEMDVIPNMTRSPRVKYITYYEDSGSLPGKRTAVWELDKANHRNIVRSSVLMRELWLEMWHDIHPDKKSNFVTKATRGPLRDEDCYWDYGKARCAWPEHCEYRYLFGDVHLGQSCRLKNSSADLLLHYV
;
A
#
# COMPACT_ATOMS: atom_id res chain seq x y z
N MET A 1 -53.99 50.69 10.77
CA MET A 1 -52.80 50.06 11.39
C MET A 1 -52.76 48.62 10.88
N ARG A 2 -51.79 48.31 9.99
CA ARG A 2 -50.69 47.34 10.19
C ARG A 2 -51.20 45.92 10.51
N GLY A 3 -50.87 44.85 9.79
CA GLY A 3 -49.96 44.56 8.68
C GLY A 3 -50.20 43.06 8.38
N GLY A 4 -50.23 42.60 7.14
CA GLY A 4 -49.03 42.38 6.33
C GLY A 4 -48.61 40.90 6.41
N HIS A 5 -49.37 40.01 5.76
CA HIS A 5 -48.91 38.66 5.44
C HIS A 5 -48.03 38.73 4.18
N VAL A 6 -46.72 38.56 4.36
CA VAL A 6 -45.77 38.41 3.25
C VAL A 6 -45.59 36.91 3.00
N MET A 7 -46.16 36.43 1.90
CA MET A 7 -45.78 35.17 1.26
C MET A 7 -44.37 35.34 0.68
N ILE A 8 -43.38 34.62 1.21
CA ILE A 8 -42.07 34.49 0.58
C ILE A 8 -42.13 33.30 -0.37
N LEU A 9 -42.30 33.59 -1.65
CA LEU A 9 -42.06 32.67 -2.76
C LEU A 9 -40.55 32.45 -2.89
N ALA A 10 -40.11 31.21 -2.68
CA ALA A 10 -38.75 30.80 -2.98
C ALA A 10 -38.54 30.80 -4.50
N ALA A 11 -37.71 31.73 -4.99
CA ALA A 11 -37.30 31.80 -6.39
C ALA A 11 -36.15 30.81 -6.62
N SER A 12 -36.44 29.68 -7.28
CA SER A 12 -35.41 28.79 -7.83
C SER A 12 -34.88 29.38 -9.14
N PHE A 13 -33.62 29.80 -9.13
CA PHE A 13 -32.94 30.33 -10.32
C PHE A 13 -32.36 29.15 -11.12
N LEU A 14 -33.07 28.69 -12.16
CA LEU A 14 -32.50 27.81 -13.18
C LEU A 14 -31.88 28.68 -14.28
N LEU A 15 -30.55 28.72 -14.36
CA LEU A 15 -29.84 29.25 -15.52
C LEU A 15 -29.94 28.22 -16.67
N LEU A 16 -30.80 28.49 -17.64
CA LEU A 16 -30.79 27.81 -18.95
C LEU A 16 -29.78 28.54 -19.85
N LEU A 17 -28.56 28.01 -19.95
CA LEU A 17 -27.62 28.36 -21.01
C LEU A 17 -27.90 27.49 -22.24
N THR A 18 -28.46 28.09 -23.28
CA THR A 18 -28.58 27.49 -24.62
C THR A 18 -27.23 27.55 -25.34
N PRO A 19 -26.69 26.45 -25.91
CA PRO A 19 -25.57 26.56 -26.82
C PRO A 19 -26.09 26.83 -28.24
N ALA A 20 -25.62 27.93 -28.82
CA ALA A 20 -25.72 28.18 -30.26
C ALA A 20 -24.74 27.26 -31.01
N ALA A 21 -25.26 26.57 -32.03
CA ALA A 21 -24.49 25.74 -32.95
C ALA A 21 -23.49 26.56 -33.77
N HIS A 22 -22.32 26.00 -34.11
CA HIS A 22 -21.59 26.21 -35.37
C HIS A 22 -20.58 25.06 -35.64
N GLY A 23 -20.90 24.21 -36.63
CA GLY A 23 -20.00 23.80 -37.73
C GLY A 23 -18.78 22.89 -37.48
N GLY A 24 -18.97 21.58 -37.70
CA GLY A 24 -18.30 20.85 -38.79
C GLY A 24 -16.87 20.30 -38.62
N GLY A 25 -16.76 18.97 -38.59
CA GLY A 25 -15.68 18.25 -39.31
C GLY A 25 -14.90 17.19 -38.55
N GLY A 26 -15.22 15.90 -38.80
CA GLY A 26 -14.19 14.86 -39.00
C GLY A 26 -13.88 13.89 -37.85
N GLY A 27 -14.61 12.77 -37.81
CA GLY A 27 -14.03 11.42 -37.76
C GLY A 27 -13.25 10.97 -36.50
N GLY A 28 -13.93 10.19 -35.66
CA GLY A 28 -13.30 9.36 -34.64
C GLY A 28 -14.27 9.06 -33.52
N GLY A 29 -15.07 8.01 -33.67
CA GLY A 29 -16.00 7.57 -32.62
C GLY A 29 -15.22 7.14 -31.37
N PHE A 30 -15.14 8.02 -30.38
CA PHE A 30 -14.92 7.60 -29.00
C PHE A 30 -16.17 6.81 -28.62
N THR A 31 -16.03 5.49 -28.54
CA THR A 31 -17.00 4.66 -27.83
C THR A 31 -17.12 5.24 -26.43
N GLU A 32 -18.31 5.73 -26.07
CA GLU A 32 -18.71 6.03 -24.68
C GLU A 32 -18.40 4.79 -23.84
N GLY A 33 -17.22 4.82 -23.21
CA GLY A 33 -16.73 3.77 -22.37
C GLY A 33 -17.48 3.83 -21.06
N GLN A 34 -18.43 2.93 -20.88
CA GLN A 34 -18.91 2.46 -19.59
C GLN A 34 -17.77 2.52 -18.57
N ASP A 35 -17.81 3.45 -17.60
CA ASP A 35 -16.77 3.68 -16.59
C ASP A 35 -16.31 2.33 -16.02
N ARG A 36 -15.19 1.81 -16.53
CA ARG A 36 -14.66 0.53 -16.10
C ARG A 36 -13.93 0.79 -14.80
N LEU A 37 -14.60 0.46 -13.69
CA LEU A 37 -13.92 0.28 -12.41
C LEU A 37 -12.64 -0.51 -12.64
N SER A 38 -11.50 0.12 -12.40
CA SER A 38 -10.16 -0.37 -12.73
C SER A 38 -9.41 -0.90 -11.51
N GLY A 39 -9.85 -0.60 -10.28
CA GLY A 39 -9.23 -1.14 -9.07
C GLY A 39 -10.05 -0.98 -7.78
N ILE A 40 -9.85 -1.90 -6.85
CA ILE A 40 -10.38 -1.85 -5.49
C ILE A 40 -9.21 -1.88 -4.52
N ILE A 41 -9.16 -0.94 -3.58
CA ILE A 41 -8.15 -0.89 -2.52
C ILE A 41 -8.78 -1.32 -1.21
N ILE A 42 -8.28 -2.42 -0.65
CA ILE A 42 -8.61 -2.87 0.70
C ILE A 42 -7.39 -2.55 1.59
N PRO A 43 -7.48 -1.56 2.50
CA PRO A 43 -6.34 -1.14 3.32
C PRO A 43 -5.95 -2.19 4.37
N GLY A 44 -4.73 -2.10 4.88
CA GLY A 44 -4.26 -2.99 5.95
C GLY A 44 -4.72 -2.59 7.36
N PHE A 45 -4.18 -3.27 8.36
CA PHE A 45 -4.39 -2.95 9.77
C PHE A 45 -4.03 -1.49 10.08
N ALA A 46 -4.85 -0.81 10.88
CA ALA A 46 -4.66 0.59 11.29
C ALA A 46 -4.43 1.61 10.16
N SER A 47 -4.72 1.24 8.91
CA SER A 47 -4.43 2.03 7.71
C SER A 47 -5.65 2.78 7.16
N THR A 48 -6.67 2.97 7.99
CA THR A 48 -7.93 3.62 7.66
C THR A 48 -8.35 4.52 8.81
N GLN A 49 -8.82 5.72 8.49
CA GLN A 49 -9.38 6.63 9.47
C GLN A 49 -10.62 6.03 10.16
N LEU A 50 -10.71 6.19 11.48
CA LEU A 50 -11.95 5.95 12.24
C LEU A 50 -12.55 7.29 12.64
N ARG A 51 -13.86 7.42 12.45
CA ARG A 51 -14.65 8.59 12.85
C ARG A 51 -15.62 8.25 13.97
N ALA A 52 -15.85 9.21 14.85
CA ALA A 52 -16.85 9.09 15.91
C ALA A 52 -18.26 9.09 15.32
N TRP A 53 -19.10 8.20 15.82
CA TRP A 53 -20.53 8.09 15.54
C TRP A 53 -21.34 8.29 16.83
N SER A 54 -20.94 9.30 17.59
CA SER A 54 -21.45 9.61 18.92
C SER A 54 -21.06 11.04 19.29
N ILE A 55 -21.75 11.57 20.30
CA ILE A 55 -21.31 12.76 21.04
C ILE A 55 -20.78 12.25 22.37
N LEU A 56 -19.52 12.58 22.70
CA LEU A 56 -18.89 12.22 23.97
C LEU A 56 -18.22 13.45 24.57
N ASP A 57 -18.75 13.89 25.70
CA ASP A 57 -18.16 14.94 26.51
C ASP A 57 -16.96 14.39 27.29
N CYS A 58 -15.86 15.14 27.30
CA CYS A 58 -14.58 14.74 27.84
C CYS A 58 -14.16 15.58 29.04
N PRO A 59 -14.46 15.11 30.27
CA PRO A 59 -14.06 15.81 31.47
C PRO A 59 -12.55 16.06 31.49
N TYR A 60 -12.16 17.27 31.88
CA TYR A 60 -10.76 17.69 32.03
C TYR A 60 -9.96 17.84 30.72
N SER A 61 -10.62 17.75 29.56
CA SER A 61 -10.07 18.08 28.24
C SER A 61 -10.89 19.20 27.61
N PRO A 62 -10.28 20.15 26.87
CA PRO A 62 -11.03 21.11 26.06
C PRO A 62 -11.54 20.51 24.75
N LEU A 63 -11.22 19.24 24.47
CA LEU A 63 -11.59 18.54 23.24
C LEU A 63 -12.56 17.40 23.55
N ASP A 64 -13.81 17.60 23.14
CA ASP A 64 -14.87 16.61 23.10
C ASP A 64 -14.85 15.84 21.76
N PHE A 65 -15.60 14.74 21.67
CA PHE A 65 -15.84 14.06 20.41
C PHE A 65 -17.24 14.41 19.90
N ASN A 66 -17.29 15.03 18.72
CA ASN A 66 -18.51 15.26 17.97
C ASN A 66 -18.68 14.21 16.86
N PRO A 67 -19.89 14.06 16.29
CA PRO A 67 -20.10 13.16 15.16
C PRO A 67 -19.19 13.50 13.99
N LEU A 68 -18.58 12.47 13.40
CA LEU A 68 -17.61 12.53 12.30
C LEU A 68 -16.21 13.05 12.66
N ASP A 69 -15.97 13.41 13.92
CA ASP A 69 -14.62 13.74 14.38
C ASP A 69 -13.68 12.54 14.23
N LEU A 70 -12.42 12.82 13.93
CA LEU A 70 -11.39 11.80 13.88
C LEU A 70 -11.20 11.17 15.27
N VAL A 71 -11.20 9.84 15.28
CA VAL A 71 -10.84 8.98 16.42
C VAL A 71 -9.48 8.34 16.15
N TRP A 72 -9.27 7.87 14.91
CA TRP A 72 -8.00 7.33 14.45
C TRP A 72 -7.65 7.94 13.08
N LEU A 73 -6.50 8.56 12.86
CA LEU A 73 -5.54 9.04 13.86
C LEU A 73 -5.87 10.51 14.18
N ASP A 74 -6.10 10.84 15.45
CA ASP A 74 -6.17 12.23 15.91
C ASP A 74 -5.08 12.44 16.95
N THR A 75 -3.93 12.95 16.53
CA THR A 75 -2.78 13.16 17.43
C THR A 75 -3.09 14.15 18.55
N THR A 76 -3.99 15.10 18.32
CA THR A 76 -4.35 16.09 19.34
C THR A 76 -5.14 15.41 20.46
N LYS A 77 -6.21 14.67 20.12
CA LYS A 77 -7.03 13.95 21.10
C LYS A 77 -6.27 12.78 21.75
N LEU A 78 -5.36 12.14 21.02
CA LEU A 78 -4.47 11.12 21.56
C LEU A 78 -3.61 11.68 22.71
N LEU A 79 -3.19 12.95 22.65
CA LEU A 79 -2.32 13.57 23.65
C LEU A 79 -3.10 14.31 24.74
N SER A 80 -4.22 14.96 24.42
CA SER A 80 -4.96 15.81 25.35
C SER A 80 -6.21 15.16 25.96
N ALA A 81 -6.77 14.13 25.33
CA ALA A 81 -8.04 13.49 25.70
C ALA A 81 -7.93 11.96 25.80
N VAL A 82 -6.78 11.46 26.29
CA VAL A 82 -6.43 10.02 26.31
C VAL A 82 -7.55 9.12 26.83
N ASN A 83 -8.17 9.48 27.97
CA ASN A 83 -9.22 8.66 28.57
C ASN A 83 -10.47 8.55 27.69
N CYS A 84 -10.87 9.63 27.04
CA CYS A 84 -11.98 9.60 26.08
C CYS A 84 -11.61 8.86 24.80
N TRP A 85 -10.40 9.10 24.29
CA TRP A 85 -9.90 8.40 23.13
C TRP A 85 -9.88 6.88 23.36
N LEU A 86 -9.42 6.44 24.54
CA LEU A 86 -9.47 5.03 24.94
C LEU A 86 -10.91 4.49 24.97
N LYS A 87 -11.89 5.25 25.48
CA LYS A 87 -13.31 4.85 25.42
C LYS A 87 -13.79 4.63 23.99
N CYS A 88 -13.37 5.45 23.04
CA CYS A 88 -13.76 5.31 21.63
C CYS A 88 -13.01 4.19 20.89
N MET A 89 -11.79 3.86 21.33
CA MET A 89 -10.93 2.87 20.67
C MET A 89 -11.11 1.45 21.19
N LEU A 90 -11.28 1.28 22.50
CA LEU A 90 -11.39 -0.03 23.13
C LEU A 90 -12.71 -0.71 22.78
N LEU A 91 -12.61 -1.95 22.33
CA LEU A 91 -13.74 -2.85 22.17
C LEU A 91 -13.97 -3.63 23.47
N ASP A 92 -15.22 -4.01 23.71
CA ASP A 92 -15.54 -4.93 24.79
C ASP A 92 -14.87 -6.29 24.55
N PRO A 93 -14.16 -6.85 25.55
CA PRO A 93 -13.33 -8.03 25.36
C PRO A 93 -14.11 -9.30 25.02
N TYR A 94 -15.41 -9.37 25.35
CA TYR A 94 -16.23 -10.58 25.16
C TYR A 94 -17.05 -10.51 23.89
N ASN A 95 -17.77 -9.41 23.67
CA ASN A 95 -18.71 -9.29 22.55
C ASN A 95 -18.14 -8.48 21.37
N GLN A 96 -16.98 -7.83 21.52
CA GLN A 96 -16.30 -7.02 20.50
C GLN A 96 -17.12 -5.80 20.04
N THR A 97 -18.00 -5.26 20.89
CA THR A 97 -18.77 -4.04 20.60
C THR A 97 -18.04 -2.78 21.05
N ASP A 98 -18.35 -1.64 20.42
CA ASP A 98 -17.87 -0.33 20.89
C ASP A 98 -18.41 0.02 22.29
N HIS A 99 -17.77 0.96 22.97
CA HIS A 99 -18.26 1.51 24.23
C HIS A 99 -19.66 2.16 24.04
N PRO A 100 -20.60 2.04 25.01
CA PRO A 100 -21.94 2.61 24.90
C PRO A 100 -21.95 4.11 24.56
N ASP A 101 -21.05 4.87 25.20
CA ASP A 101 -20.93 6.32 25.04
C ASP A 101 -20.14 6.75 23.80
N CYS A 102 -19.37 5.85 23.17
CA CYS A 102 -18.60 6.20 21.99
C CYS A 102 -18.58 5.09 20.95
N LYS A 103 -19.27 5.33 19.83
CA LYS A 103 -19.28 4.41 18.68
C LYS A 103 -18.28 4.91 17.66
N SER A 104 -17.48 4.02 17.08
CA SER A 104 -16.48 4.38 16.08
C SER A 104 -16.76 3.66 14.77
N ARG A 105 -16.69 4.36 13.63
CA ARG A 105 -16.94 3.79 12.30
C ARG A 105 -15.79 4.14 11.35
N PRO A 106 -15.43 3.25 10.41
CA PRO A 106 -14.45 3.59 9.39
C PRO A 106 -14.99 4.75 8.55
N ASP A 107 -14.11 5.69 8.22
CA ASP A 107 -14.41 6.69 7.20
C ASP A 107 -14.53 6.04 5.81
N SER A 108 -14.96 6.79 4.80
CA SER A 108 -15.20 6.27 3.44
C SER A 108 -14.34 6.93 2.36
N GLY A 109 -14.10 6.20 1.26
CA GLY A 109 -13.41 6.72 0.08
C GLY A 109 -11.90 6.83 0.22
N LEU A 110 -11.26 7.39 -0.82
CA LEU A 110 -9.78 7.51 -0.89
C LEU A 110 -9.21 8.43 0.21
N SER A 111 -9.95 9.46 0.63
CA SER A 111 -9.53 10.35 1.71
C SER A 111 -9.34 9.66 3.05
N ALA A 112 -10.05 8.55 3.29
CA ALA A 112 -9.96 7.77 4.52
C ALA A 112 -8.63 7.01 4.67
N ILE A 113 -7.89 6.81 3.57
CA ILE A 113 -6.70 5.95 3.53
C ILE A 113 -5.42 6.71 3.12
N THR A 114 -5.52 7.94 2.60
CA THR A 114 -4.35 8.69 2.12
C THR A 114 -3.49 9.23 3.26
N GLU A 115 -4.09 9.96 4.20
CA GLU A 115 -3.46 10.52 5.40
C GLU A 115 -4.32 10.17 6.62
N LEU A 116 -3.76 9.57 7.68
CA LEU A 116 -4.58 9.16 8.83
C LEU A 116 -4.93 10.31 9.77
N ASP A 117 -4.07 11.33 9.82
CA ASP A 117 -4.25 12.58 10.56
C ASP A 117 -3.92 13.73 9.60
N PRO A 118 -4.91 14.25 8.85
CA PRO A 118 -4.70 15.31 7.89
C PRO A 118 -4.28 16.62 8.57
N GLY A 119 -3.29 17.29 8.00
CA GLY A 119 -2.82 18.57 8.52
C GLY A 119 -1.50 18.97 7.89
N TYR A 120 -1.12 20.25 8.03
CA TYR A 120 0.12 20.76 7.47
C TYR A 120 1.36 20.01 8.00
N ILE A 121 1.34 19.63 9.28
CA ILE A 121 2.42 18.91 9.95
C ILE A 121 2.12 17.41 10.05
N THR A 122 0.91 17.05 10.48
CA THR A 122 0.52 15.66 10.76
C THR A 122 0.28 14.84 9.50
N GLY A 123 -0.22 15.45 8.41
CA GLY A 123 -0.57 14.76 7.16
C GLY A 123 0.61 14.01 6.52
N PRO A 124 1.74 14.68 6.24
CA PRO A 124 2.93 14.01 5.69
C PRO A 124 3.46 12.86 6.57
N LEU A 125 3.36 12.99 7.90
CA LEU A 125 3.81 11.97 8.85
C LEU A 125 2.85 10.78 8.92
N SER A 126 1.55 11.04 8.78
CA SER A 126 0.45 10.07 8.87
C SER A 126 0.05 9.47 7.52
N SER A 127 0.74 9.83 6.44
CA SER A 127 0.45 9.33 5.10
C SER A 127 0.55 7.80 5.00
N VAL A 128 -0.34 7.15 4.27
CA VAL A 128 -0.25 5.71 3.95
C VAL A 128 -0.31 5.52 2.44
N TRP A 129 -1.47 5.82 1.84
CA TRP A 129 -1.71 5.61 0.41
C TRP A 129 -1.53 6.86 -0.46
N LYS A 130 -1.13 8.01 0.11
CA LYS A 130 -1.01 9.27 -0.64
C LYS A 130 -0.08 9.17 -1.84
N GLU A 131 1.11 8.59 -1.65
CA GLU A 131 2.09 8.44 -2.74
C GLU A 131 1.57 7.48 -3.81
N TRP A 132 0.92 6.39 -3.43
CA TRP A 132 0.29 5.47 -4.37
C TRP A 132 -0.78 6.16 -5.23
N VAL A 133 -1.64 6.98 -4.61
CA VAL A 133 -2.68 7.75 -5.32
C VAL A 133 -2.05 8.81 -6.25
N LYS A 134 -0.96 9.47 -5.86
CA LYS A 134 -0.24 10.39 -6.75
C LYS A 134 0.26 9.68 -8.00
N TRP A 135 0.84 8.49 -7.87
CA TRP A 135 1.23 7.67 -9.01
C TRP A 135 0.03 7.45 -9.93
N CYS A 136 -1.10 6.99 -9.41
CA CYS A 136 -2.32 6.80 -10.22
C CYS A 136 -2.73 8.05 -11.00
N ILE A 137 -2.68 9.23 -10.36
CA ILE A 137 -3.01 10.51 -11.02
C ILE A 137 -2.01 10.84 -12.12
N GLU A 138 -0.71 10.71 -11.86
CA GLU A 138 0.35 11.00 -12.83
C GLU A 138 0.28 10.11 -14.07
N PHE A 139 -0.22 8.88 -13.94
CA PHE A 139 -0.47 7.99 -15.08
C PHE A 139 -1.86 8.10 -15.69
N GLY A 140 -2.67 9.08 -15.26
CA GLY A 140 -3.97 9.36 -15.86
C GLY A 140 -5.08 8.39 -15.44
N ILE A 141 -4.95 7.70 -14.31
CA ILE A 141 -6.07 6.95 -13.73
C ILE A 141 -7.05 7.93 -13.08
N GLU A 142 -8.30 7.90 -13.53
CA GLU A 142 -9.36 8.74 -12.99
C GLU A 142 -9.80 8.28 -11.58
N ALA A 143 -10.28 9.22 -10.77
CA ALA A 143 -10.66 8.94 -9.39
C ALA A 143 -11.88 8.00 -9.26
N ASN A 144 -12.80 8.01 -10.23
CA ASN A 144 -13.95 7.08 -10.31
C ASN A 144 -13.52 5.65 -10.70
N ALA A 145 -12.32 5.46 -11.24
CA ALA A 145 -11.80 4.16 -11.62
C ALA A 145 -11.27 3.35 -10.43
N ILE A 146 -11.08 3.98 -9.26
CA ILE A 146 -10.54 3.33 -8.06
C ILE A 146 -11.51 3.50 -6.90
N ILE A 147 -11.89 2.39 -6.25
CA ILE A 147 -12.71 2.42 -5.04
C ILE A 147 -11.85 1.96 -3.86
N ALA A 148 -11.70 2.81 -2.85
CA ALA A 148 -11.20 2.40 -1.55
C ALA A 148 -12.34 1.81 -0.72
N VAL A 149 -12.10 0.66 -0.09
CA VAL A 149 -13.06 -0.05 0.76
C VAL A 149 -12.50 -0.14 2.18
N PRO A 150 -12.49 0.98 2.91
CA PRO A 150 -12.09 1.02 4.31
C PRO A 150 -12.98 0.16 5.22
N TYR A 151 -12.40 -0.38 6.29
CA TYR A 151 -13.10 -1.18 7.30
C TYR A 151 -12.60 -0.88 8.71
N ASP A 152 -13.35 -1.35 9.71
CA ASP A 152 -12.94 -1.29 11.11
C ASP A 152 -11.90 -2.37 11.41
N TRP A 153 -10.63 -2.01 11.22
CA TRP A 153 -9.48 -2.91 11.37
C TRP A 153 -9.27 -3.45 12.80
N ARG A 154 -10.04 -2.99 13.78
CA ARG A 154 -10.05 -3.53 15.15
C ARG A 154 -10.80 -4.85 15.24
N LEU A 155 -11.70 -5.14 14.28
CA LEU A 155 -12.61 -6.28 14.33
C LEU A 155 -12.10 -7.48 13.53
N PRO A 156 -12.38 -8.72 14.00
CA PRO A 156 -12.15 -9.92 13.21
C PRO A 156 -13.15 -10.00 12.03
N PRO A 157 -12.82 -10.75 10.95
CA PRO A 157 -13.68 -10.88 9.78
C PRO A 157 -15.13 -11.29 10.08
N SER A 158 -15.36 -12.21 11.02
CA SER A 158 -16.72 -12.62 11.41
C SER A 158 -17.56 -11.46 11.95
N LYS A 159 -16.96 -10.55 12.73
CA LYS A 159 -17.64 -9.38 13.29
C LYS A 159 -17.79 -8.24 12.30
N LEU A 160 -16.84 -8.07 11.38
CA LEU A 160 -17.00 -7.15 10.24
C LEU A 160 -18.21 -7.53 9.39
N GLU A 161 -18.43 -8.83 9.20
CA GLU A 161 -19.60 -9.33 8.48
C GLU A 161 -20.88 -9.12 9.28
N GLU A 162 -20.95 -9.64 10.51
CA GLU A 162 -22.15 -9.57 11.35
C GLU A 162 -22.61 -8.13 11.61
N ARG A 163 -21.66 -7.21 11.87
CA ARG A 163 -21.97 -5.82 12.26
C ARG A 163 -22.15 -4.91 11.05
N ASP A 164 -21.23 -4.98 10.09
CA ASP A 164 -21.11 -3.98 9.02
C ASP A 164 -21.54 -4.52 7.65
N LEU A 165 -21.85 -5.83 7.56
CA LEU A 165 -22.09 -6.55 6.29
C LEU A 165 -20.94 -6.31 5.31
N TYR A 166 -19.71 -6.23 5.82
CA TYR A 166 -18.56 -5.73 5.06
C TYR A 166 -18.31 -6.56 3.79
N PHE A 167 -18.29 -7.89 3.90
CA PHE A 167 -18.02 -8.74 2.74
C PHE A 167 -19.24 -8.83 1.82
N HIS A 168 -20.47 -8.74 2.33
CA HIS A 168 -21.65 -8.60 1.47
C HIS A 168 -21.65 -7.28 0.68
N LYS A 169 -21.25 -6.16 1.29
CA LYS A 169 -21.08 -4.87 0.58
C LYS A 169 -19.96 -4.95 -0.44
N LEU A 170 -18.83 -5.56 -0.09
CA LEU A 170 -17.72 -5.80 -1.02
C LEU A 170 -18.18 -6.64 -2.22
N LYS A 171 -19.01 -7.66 -1.99
CA LYS A 171 -19.67 -8.45 -3.04
C LYS A 171 -20.70 -7.64 -3.85
N SER A 172 -21.30 -6.60 -3.29
CA SER A 172 -22.12 -5.69 -4.12
C SER A 172 -21.27 -4.95 -5.17
N TYR A 173 -19.98 -4.71 -4.89
CA TYR A 173 -19.04 -4.19 -5.88
C TYR A 173 -18.55 -5.27 -6.87
N HIS A 174 -18.76 -6.57 -6.59
CA HIS A 174 -18.37 -7.70 -7.45
C HIS A 174 -19.32 -8.91 -7.41
N ARG A 175 -19.84 -9.34 -8.56
CA ARG A 175 -20.45 -10.68 -8.72
C ARG A 175 -19.38 -11.78 -8.77
N ASP A 176 -18.62 -12.00 -7.69
CA ASP A 176 -17.63 -13.08 -7.61
C ASP A 176 -17.71 -13.86 -6.28
N PRO A 177 -17.78 -15.21 -6.30
CA PRO A 177 -17.85 -16.07 -5.11
C PRO A 177 -16.48 -16.37 -4.45
N VAL A 178 -15.58 -15.40 -4.35
CA VAL A 178 -14.28 -15.61 -3.67
C VAL A 178 -14.26 -14.78 -2.40
N LEU A 179 -14.29 -15.45 -1.24
CA LEU A 179 -13.64 -15.07 0.03
C LEU A 179 -14.19 -15.91 1.20
N ASN A 180 -13.45 -16.94 1.60
CA ASN A 180 -13.52 -17.49 2.96
C ASN A 180 -12.18 -17.16 3.67
N PRO A 181 -12.16 -16.27 4.67
CA PRO A 181 -10.94 -15.80 5.30
C PRO A 181 -10.31 -16.81 6.29
N LEU A 182 -10.89 -18.00 6.48
CA LEU A 182 -10.48 -18.95 7.52
C LEU A 182 -9.84 -20.26 6.99
N THR A 183 -9.60 -20.37 5.69
CA THR A 183 -8.93 -21.52 5.06
C THR A 183 -7.67 -21.05 4.34
N PRO A 184 -6.53 -21.76 4.39
CA PRO A 184 -5.37 -21.47 3.55
C PRO A 184 -5.80 -21.39 2.07
N TRP A 185 -5.40 -20.34 1.37
CA TRP A 185 -5.89 -20.06 0.02
C TRP A 185 -5.11 -20.82 -1.05
N ASP A 186 -5.83 -21.56 -1.89
CA ASP A 186 -5.35 -21.90 -3.22
C ASP A 186 -5.12 -20.61 -4.02
N ARG A 187 -4.20 -20.66 -5.00
CA ARG A 187 -3.93 -19.52 -5.89
C ARG A 187 -5.26 -18.96 -6.44
N PRO A 188 -5.58 -17.68 -6.16
CA PRO A 188 -6.80 -17.06 -6.67
C PRO A 188 -6.97 -17.24 -8.20
N PRO A 189 -8.20 -17.34 -8.73
CA PRO A 189 -8.46 -17.54 -10.16
C PRO A 189 -8.21 -16.27 -11.00
N LEU A 190 -7.26 -15.43 -10.60
CA LEU A 190 -6.87 -14.19 -11.26
C LEU A 190 -5.83 -14.44 -12.36
N LYS A 191 -5.88 -13.61 -13.41
CA LYS A 191 -4.93 -13.63 -14.53
C LYS A 191 -3.51 -13.35 -14.03
N ASN A 192 -3.33 -12.24 -13.33
CA ASN A 192 -2.05 -11.80 -12.79
C ASN A 192 -2.15 -11.65 -11.27
N ILE A 193 -1.17 -12.19 -10.54
CA ILE A 193 -1.06 -12.05 -9.09
C ILE A 193 0.32 -11.48 -8.77
N PHE A 194 0.34 -10.40 -8.00
CA PHE A 194 1.55 -9.81 -7.45
C PHE A 194 1.50 -9.94 -5.93
N CYS A 195 2.49 -10.60 -5.34
CA CYS A 195 2.70 -10.65 -3.90
C CYS A 195 3.99 -9.89 -3.59
N ILE A 196 3.89 -8.78 -2.88
CA ILE A 196 5.02 -7.87 -2.66
C ILE A 196 5.17 -7.63 -1.17
N TYR A 197 6.37 -7.86 -0.64
CA TYR A 197 6.67 -7.65 0.78
C TYR A 197 8.14 -7.32 1.02
N GLY A 198 8.41 -6.86 2.24
CA GLY A 198 9.73 -6.49 2.70
C GLY A 198 10.44 -7.65 3.39
N VAL A 199 11.76 -7.58 3.45
CA VAL A 199 12.58 -8.61 4.10
C VAL A 199 13.81 -8.00 4.79
N ASP A 200 14.52 -8.83 5.54
CA ASP A 200 15.81 -8.53 6.18
C ASP A 200 15.75 -7.46 7.28
N LEU A 201 14.59 -7.23 7.90
CA LEU A 201 14.43 -6.38 9.08
C LEU A 201 14.34 -7.21 10.37
N LYS A 202 14.73 -6.59 11.48
CA LYS A 202 14.69 -7.23 12.81
C LYS A 202 13.22 -7.46 13.17
N THR A 203 12.81 -8.73 13.22
CA THR A 203 11.39 -9.09 13.32
C THR A 203 11.13 -9.98 14.52
N GLU A 204 10.05 -9.74 15.25
CA GLU A 204 9.64 -10.54 16.41
C GLU A 204 9.16 -11.93 15.98
N VAL A 205 9.75 -12.99 16.56
CA VAL A 205 9.46 -14.39 16.22
C VAL A 205 9.09 -15.26 17.42
N GLY A 206 9.30 -14.78 18.65
CA GLY A 206 9.01 -15.58 19.84
C GLY A 206 8.97 -14.77 21.13
N TYR A 207 8.40 -15.37 22.16
CA TYR A 207 8.21 -14.78 23.48
C TYR A 207 8.57 -15.79 24.57
N TYR A 208 9.27 -15.34 25.61
CA TYR A 208 9.38 -16.08 26.87
C TYR A 208 8.36 -15.53 27.86
N PHE A 209 7.60 -16.43 28.48
CA PHE A 209 6.60 -16.10 29.49
C PHE A 209 7.01 -16.64 30.86
N ALA A 210 6.67 -15.89 31.91
CA ALA A 210 6.78 -16.35 33.29
C ALA A 210 5.48 -16.07 34.07
N PRO A 211 5.17 -16.87 35.12
CA PRO A 211 4.04 -16.60 35.99
C PRO A 211 4.20 -15.25 36.70
N SER A 212 3.15 -14.43 36.69
CA SER A 212 3.16 -13.09 37.31
C SER A 212 2.74 -13.09 38.78
N GLY A 213 2.12 -14.19 39.25
CA GLY A 213 1.47 -14.28 40.56
C GLY A 213 0.09 -13.62 40.66
N LYS A 214 -0.43 -13.01 39.59
CA LYS A 214 -1.78 -12.43 39.53
C LYS A 214 -2.83 -13.48 39.10
N PRO A 215 -4.12 -13.31 39.42
CA PRO A 215 -5.18 -14.14 38.86
C PRO A 215 -5.31 -13.93 37.35
N TYR A 216 -5.91 -14.90 36.66
CA TYR A 216 -6.27 -14.80 35.25
C TYR A 216 -7.14 -13.54 34.99
N PRO A 217 -6.93 -12.79 33.89
CA PRO A 217 -6.06 -13.08 32.74
C PRO A 217 -4.60 -12.62 32.87
N ASP A 218 -4.25 -11.92 33.94
CA ASP A 218 -2.92 -11.31 34.11
C ASP A 218 -1.88 -12.28 34.69
N ASN A 219 -2.15 -13.58 34.71
CA ASN A 219 -1.33 -14.60 35.39
C ASN A 219 0.02 -14.88 34.71
N TRP A 220 0.25 -14.35 33.51
CA TRP A 220 1.50 -14.46 32.76
C TRP A 220 2.05 -13.09 32.40
N ILE A 221 3.37 -12.96 32.39
CA ILE A 221 4.08 -11.80 31.88
C ILE A 221 5.13 -12.23 30.85
N ILE A 222 5.32 -11.40 29.82
CA ILE A 222 6.40 -11.57 28.85
C ILE A 222 7.71 -11.12 29.52
N THR A 223 8.65 -12.05 29.72
CA THR A 223 9.96 -11.76 30.31
C THR A 223 10.98 -11.35 29.26
N ASP A 224 10.88 -11.90 28.05
CA ASP A 224 11.78 -11.58 26.94
C ASP A 224 11.09 -11.78 25.58
N VAL A 225 11.61 -11.12 24.56
CA VAL A 225 11.15 -11.19 23.16
C VAL A 225 12.31 -11.60 22.28
N ILE A 226 12.07 -12.55 21.40
CA ILE A 226 13.06 -13.08 20.48
C ILE A 226 12.84 -12.47 19.10
N TYR A 227 13.92 -11.95 18.56
CA TYR A 227 13.98 -11.30 17.26
C TYR A 227 14.84 -12.12 16.31
N GLU A 228 14.39 -12.23 15.06
CA GLU A 228 15.16 -12.79 13.97
C GLU A 228 15.75 -11.66 13.12
N LEU A 229 17.04 -11.77 12.81
CA LEU A 229 17.74 -10.85 11.91
C LEU A 229 18.94 -11.57 11.29
N GLU A 230 19.06 -11.51 9.96
CA GLU A 230 20.24 -11.96 9.21
C GLU A 230 20.69 -13.41 9.55
N GLY A 231 19.72 -14.33 9.66
CA GLY A 231 20.00 -15.74 9.95
C GLY A 231 20.47 -15.99 11.38
N SER A 232 20.13 -15.11 12.33
CA SER A 232 20.43 -15.26 13.76
C SER A 232 19.25 -14.85 14.62
N LEU A 233 19.16 -15.43 15.82
CA LEU A 233 18.16 -15.10 16.83
C LEU A 233 18.78 -14.28 17.95
N TYR A 234 18.08 -13.21 18.34
CA TYR A 234 18.52 -12.27 19.35
C TYR A 234 17.42 -12.06 20.40
N SER A 235 17.80 -12.03 21.67
CA SER A 235 16.96 -11.56 22.78
C SER A 235 16.68 -10.07 22.66
N ARG A 236 15.67 -9.55 23.38
CA ARG A 236 15.43 -8.11 23.53
C ARG A 236 16.68 -7.38 24.02
N SER A 237 17.48 -8.04 24.85
CA SER A 237 18.75 -7.54 25.38
C SER A 237 19.91 -7.54 24.36
N GLY A 238 19.71 -8.10 23.17
CA GLY A 238 20.73 -8.23 22.12
C GLY A 238 21.62 -9.46 22.25
N ASN A 239 21.40 -10.30 23.26
CA ASN A 239 22.12 -11.56 23.42
C ASN A 239 21.70 -12.58 22.36
N LEU A 240 22.66 -13.35 21.86
CA LEU A 240 22.41 -14.40 20.87
C LEU A 240 21.68 -15.57 21.54
N VAL A 241 20.65 -16.07 20.87
CA VAL A 241 19.77 -17.15 21.38
C VAL A 241 19.95 -18.38 20.52
N GLU A 242 20.08 -19.55 21.14
CA GLU A 242 20.13 -20.82 20.41
C GLU A 242 18.78 -21.13 19.76
N GLY A 243 18.81 -21.51 18.48
CA GLY A 243 17.63 -21.92 17.73
C GLY A 243 17.93 -22.09 16.25
N ASN A 244 16.87 -22.31 15.46
CA ASN A 244 16.94 -22.48 14.01
C ASN A 244 16.35 -21.24 13.31
N PRO A 245 17.14 -20.17 13.12
CA PRO A 245 16.69 -19.02 12.34
C PRO A 245 16.48 -19.40 10.87
N GLY A 246 15.52 -18.74 10.23
CA GLY A 246 15.33 -18.77 8.79
C GLY A 246 16.49 -18.10 8.05
N ALA A 247 16.60 -18.37 6.74
CA ALA A 247 17.62 -17.76 5.89
C ALA A 247 17.43 -16.23 5.72
N THR A 248 16.21 -15.77 5.90
CA THR A 248 15.76 -14.39 5.69
C THR A 248 14.87 -14.00 6.85
N SER A 249 15.01 -12.77 7.37
CA SER A 249 14.12 -12.25 8.40
C SER A 249 12.95 -11.47 7.80
N GLY A 250 11.90 -11.26 8.59
CA GLY A 250 10.70 -10.55 8.15
C GLY A 250 10.89 -9.05 7.91
N ASP A 251 9.78 -8.32 7.87
CA ASP A 251 9.72 -6.89 7.54
C ASP A 251 9.54 -5.98 8.75
N GLU A 252 9.95 -6.42 9.95
CA GLU A 252 9.69 -5.84 11.27
C GLU A 252 8.30 -6.15 11.83
N THR A 253 7.29 -6.35 10.98
CA THR A 253 5.90 -6.50 11.41
C THR A 253 5.46 -7.97 11.46
N VAL A 254 5.85 -8.74 10.45
CA VAL A 254 5.43 -10.13 10.27
C VAL A 254 6.64 -11.00 9.95
N PRO A 255 6.81 -12.18 10.58
CA PRO A 255 7.89 -13.11 10.27
C PRO A 255 7.93 -13.51 8.80
N TYR A 256 9.13 -13.73 8.28
CA TYR A 256 9.34 -14.08 6.87
C TYR A 256 8.52 -15.29 6.41
N HIS A 257 8.39 -16.33 7.24
CA HIS A 257 7.57 -17.51 6.91
C HIS A 257 6.10 -17.20 6.58
N SER A 258 5.53 -16.19 7.22
CA SER A 258 4.15 -15.77 6.91
C SER A 258 4.10 -14.89 5.66
N LEU A 259 5.12 -14.06 5.42
CA LEU A 259 5.21 -13.20 4.24
C LEU A 259 5.46 -14.02 2.97
N SER A 260 6.37 -14.98 3.03
CA SER A 260 6.81 -15.79 1.89
C SER A 260 5.83 -16.89 1.50
N TRP A 261 4.75 -17.09 2.26
CA TRP A 261 3.74 -18.13 1.99
C TRP A 261 3.16 -18.06 0.57
N CYS A 262 3.03 -16.86 0.01
CA CYS A 262 2.53 -16.68 -1.37
C CYS A 262 3.48 -17.25 -2.45
N LYS A 263 4.73 -17.60 -2.12
CA LYS A 263 5.61 -18.35 -3.02
C LYS A 263 5.06 -19.73 -3.37
N ASN A 264 4.23 -20.32 -2.51
CA ASN A 264 3.51 -21.57 -2.83
C ASN A 264 2.57 -21.45 -4.04
N TRP A 265 2.23 -20.22 -4.47
CA TRP A 265 1.45 -19.99 -5.69
C TRP A 265 2.31 -19.88 -6.96
N LEU A 266 3.63 -19.91 -6.83
CA LEU A 266 4.55 -20.08 -7.96
C LEU A 266 4.51 -21.55 -8.39
N GLY A 267 4.56 -21.80 -9.70
CA GLY A 267 4.64 -23.17 -10.20
C GLY A 267 6.05 -23.76 -10.11
N SER A 268 6.27 -24.85 -10.84
CA SER A 268 7.46 -25.70 -10.68
C SER A 268 8.73 -25.11 -11.28
N LYS A 269 8.61 -24.12 -12.18
CA LYS A 269 9.73 -23.40 -12.78
C LYS A 269 9.57 -21.91 -12.57
N VAL A 270 10.55 -21.30 -11.92
CA VAL A 270 10.53 -19.89 -11.55
C VAL A 270 11.72 -19.18 -12.16
N ASN A 271 11.49 -18.00 -12.72
CA ASN A 271 12.54 -17.10 -13.15
C ASN A 271 12.83 -16.12 -12.02
N ILE A 272 14.08 -16.05 -11.59
CA ILE A 272 14.53 -15.17 -10.53
C ILE A 272 15.35 -14.05 -11.15
N THR A 273 14.98 -12.80 -10.88
CA THR A 273 15.77 -11.63 -11.22
C THR A 273 16.06 -10.86 -9.94
N ARG A 274 17.30 -10.40 -9.75
CA ARG A 274 17.65 -9.48 -8.66
C ARG A 274 18.20 -8.20 -9.26
N ALA A 275 17.66 -7.07 -8.84
CA ALA A 275 18.06 -5.76 -9.31
C ALA A 275 18.25 -4.80 -8.12
N PRO A 276 19.18 -3.84 -8.20
CA PRO A 276 19.28 -2.78 -7.20
C PRO A 276 17.94 -2.04 -7.00
N GLN A 277 17.63 -1.64 -5.77
CA GLN A 277 16.48 -0.77 -5.48
C GLN A 277 16.69 0.65 -5.99
N SER A 278 17.93 1.11 -6.14
CA SER A 278 18.22 2.37 -6.81
C SER A 278 18.25 2.20 -8.32
N GLU A 279 18.07 3.29 -9.05
CA GLU A 279 18.31 3.28 -10.50
C GLU A 279 19.67 2.68 -10.86
N HIS A 280 19.68 1.83 -11.88
CA HIS A 280 20.85 1.05 -12.28
C HIS A 280 20.92 0.88 -13.81
N ASP A 281 22.13 0.61 -14.32
CA ASP A 281 22.40 0.49 -15.76
C ASP A 281 22.30 -0.96 -16.24
N GLY A 282 21.88 -1.85 -15.34
CA GLY A 282 21.77 -3.28 -15.58
C GLY A 282 23.02 -4.07 -15.24
N SER A 283 24.16 -3.42 -14.95
CA SER A 283 25.44 -4.12 -14.68
C SER A 283 25.39 -5.01 -13.43
N ASP A 284 24.67 -4.57 -12.39
CA ASP A 284 24.49 -5.29 -11.13
C ASP A 284 23.25 -6.21 -11.11
N VAL A 285 22.55 -6.33 -12.24
CA VAL A 285 21.34 -7.17 -12.35
C VAL A 285 21.74 -8.62 -12.55
N GLN A 286 21.23 -9.49 -11.69
CA GLN A 286 21.49 -10.94 -11.71
C GLN A 286 20.22 -11.68 -12.14
N VAL A 287 20.34 -12.63 -13.06
CA VAL A 287 19.20 -13.41 -13.59
C VAL A 287 19.49 -14.90 -13.52
N GLN A 288 18.53 -15.66 -13.00
CA GLN A 288 18.51 -17.12 -13.00
C GLN A 288 17.18 -17.59 -13.59
N LEU A 289 17.24 -18.37 -14.66
CA LEU A 289 16.05 -18.82 -15.38
C LEU A 289 15.76 -20.30 -15.06
N ASN A 290 14.48 -20.67 -15.05
CA ASN A 290 14.00 -22.04 -14.87
C ASN A 290 14.52 -22.71 -13.58
N VAL A 291 14.54 -21.97 -12.46
CA VAL A 291 14.84 -22.53 -11.15
C VAL A 291 13.73 -23.48 -10.74
N GLU A 292 14.10 -24.71 -10.35
CA GLU A 292 13.14 -25.70 -9.87
C GLU A 292 12.60 -25.29 -8.50
N HIS A 293 11.27 -25.30 -8.39
CA HIS A 293 10.55 -25.00 -7.16
C HIS A 293 9.69 -26.20 -6.76
N GLN A 294 9.90 -26.68 -5.54
CA GLN A 294 9.09 -27.74 -4.95
C GLN A 294 7.94 -27.11 -4.15
N PRO A 295 6.71 -27.67 -4.22
CA PRO A 295 5.61 -27.16 -3.41
C PRO A 295 5.95 -27.13 -1.92
N GLU A 296 5.48 -26.10 -1.21
CA GLU A 296 5.68 -25.89 0.24
C GLU A 296 7.14 -25.62 0.67
N MET A 297 8.08 -25.60 -0.26
CA MET A 297 9.48 -25.28 -0.01
C MET A 297 9.79 -23.87 -0.49
N ASP A 298 10.51 -23.11 0.34
CA ASP A 298 10.95 -21.77 -0.05
C ASP A 298 12.00 -21.81 -1.17
N VAL A 299 11.96 -20.80 -2.04
CA VAL A 299 12.95 -20.59 -3.09
C VAL A 299 13.96 -19.56 -2.62
N ILE A 300 15.16 -20.03 -2.27
CA ILE A 300 16.26 -19.16 -1.84
C ILE A 300 17.19 -18.91 -3.04
N PRO A 301 17.36 -17.66 -3.48
CA PRO A 301 18.17 -17.33 -4.65
C PRO A 301 19.66 -17.43 -4.34
N ASN A 302 20.38 -18.23 -5.13
CA ASN A 302 21.85 -18.32 -5.04
C ASN A 302 22.50 -17.18 -5.83
N MET A 303 22.37 -15.95 -5.33
CA MET A 303 22.84 -14.72 -5.98
C MET A 303 23.66 -13.88 -5.00
N THR A 304 24.72 -13.24 -5.52
CA THR A 304 25.61 -12.42 -4.70
C THR A 304 24.93 -11.15 -4.19
N ARG A 305 25.26 -10.73 -2.96
CA ARG A 305 24.74 -9.51 -2.33
C ARG A 305 25.90 -8.59 -1.96
N SER A 306 25.82 -7.33 -2.36
CA SER A 306 26.70 -6.28 -1.84
C SER A 306 26.12 -5.71 -0.54
N PRO A 307 26.88 -5.60 0.55
CA PRO A 307 26.36 -5.13 1.84
C PRO A 307 25.94 -3.65 1.84
N ARG A 308 26.33 -2.88 0.81
CA ARG A 308 26.00 -1.45 0.68
C ARG A 308 24.81 -1.17 -0.23
N VAL A 309 24.31 -2.19 -0.93
CA VAL A 309 23.25 -2.04 -1.93
C VAL A 309 22.03 -2.80 -1.43
N LYS A 310 20.86 -2.16 -1.52
CA LYS A 310 19.58 -2.81 -1.28
C LYS A 310 19.06 -3.33 -2.62
N TYR A 311 18.52 -4.53 -2.63
CA TYR A 311 18.00 -5.15 -3.85
C TYR A 311 16.49 -5.36 -3.77
N ILE A 312 15.88 -5.52 -4.94
CA ILE A 312 14.57 -6.13 -5.14
C ILE A 312 14.83 -7.48 -5.81
N THR A 313 14.29 -8.56 -5.23
CA THR A 313 14.34 -9.89 -5.84
C THR A 313 12.94 -10.25 -6.36
N TYR A 314 12.86 -10.55 -7.65
CA TYR A 314 11.64 -10.88 -8.37
C TYR A 314 11.62 -12.37 -8.66
N TYR A 315 10.60 -13.07 -8.20
CA TYR A 315 10.31 -14.47 -8.52
C TYR A 315 9.09 -14.50 -9.42
N GLU A 316 9.26 -14.91 -10.67
CA GLU A 316 8.21 -14.79 -11.69
C GLU A 316 7.95 -16.15 -12.34
N ASP A 317 6.68 -16.55 -12.37
CA ASP A 317 6.19 -17.72 -13.08
C ASP A 317 5.01 -17.32 -14.00
N SER A 318 5.19 -17.57 -15.29
CA SER A 318 4.16 -17.39 -16.31
C SER A 318 3.92 -18.66 -17.14
N GLY A 319 4.67 -19.73 -16.87
CA GLY A 319 4.68 -20.95 -17.68
C GLY A 319 3.83 -22.07 -17.11
N SER A 320 3.65 -22.09 -15.78
CA SER A 320 3.05 -23.24 -15.11
C SER A 320 1.53 -23.32 -15.28
N LEU A 321 0.87 -22.18 -15.40
CA LEU A 321 -0.58 -22.09 -15.65
C LEU A 321 -0.82 -21.30 -16.94
N PRO A 322 -1.42 -21.91 -17.99
CA PRO A 322 -1.68 -21.21 -19.24
C PRO A 322 -2.51 -19.94 -19.04
N GLY A 323 -2.00 -18.81 -19.55
CA GLY A 323 -2.67 -17.50 -19.47
C GLY A 323 -2.68 -16.87 -18.07
N LYS A 324 -1.94 -17.44 -17.11
CA LYS A 324 -1.87 -16.98 -15.72
C LYS A 324 -0.41 -16.67 -15.35
N ARG A 325 -0.21 -15.58 -14.61
CA ARG A 325 1.09 -15.16 -14.08
C ARG A 325 1.02 -15.02 -12.57
N THR A 326 2.07 -15.47 -11.90
CA THR A 326 2.32 -15.20 -10.48
C THR A 326 3.68 -14.53 -10.37
N ALA A 327 3.74 -13.43 -9.63
CA ALA A 327 4.96 -12.71 -9.35
C ALA A 327 5.07 -12.44 -7.84
N VAL A 328 6.19 -12.83 -7.24
CA VAL A 328 6.50 -12.56 -5.84
C VAL A 328 7.73 -11.66 -5.77
N TRP A 329 7.64 -10.50 -5.13
CA TRP A 329 8.72 -9.52 -5.07
C TRP A 329 9.13 -9.25 -3.62
N GLU A 330 10.42 -9.39 -3.35
CA GLU A 330 11.04 -9.17 -2.05
C GLU A 330 11.87 -7.89 -2.09
N LEU A 331 11.63 -6.97 -1.15
CA LEU A 331 12.39 -5.73 -1.02
C LEU A 331 13.27 -5.76 0.23
N ASP A 332 14.59 -5.70 0.03
CA ASP A 332 15.55 -5.67 1.13
C ASP A 332 15.38 -4.42 2.02
N LYS A 333 15.39 -4.63 3.35
CA LYS A 333 15.40 -3.57 4.36
C LYS A 333 14.25 -2.55 4.19
N ALA A 334 13.09 -3.03 3.77
CA ALA A 334 11.86 -2.24 3.63
C ALA A 334 10.79 -2.79 4.57
N ASN A 335 10.17 -1.92 5.37
CA ASN A 335 9.02 -2.29 6.20
C ASN A 335 7.74 -2.20 5.36
N HIS A 336 6.76 -3.08 5.64
CA HIS A 336 5.42 -3.09 5.04
C HIS A 336 4.85 -1.71 4.68
N ARG A 337 4.87 -0.75 5.62
CA ARG A 337 4.31 0.59 5.41
C ARG A 337 5.09 1.42 4.40
N ASN A 338 6.39 1.27 4.34
CA ASN A 338 7.25 2.09 3.47
C ASN A 338 7.33 1.55 2.04
N ILE A 339 6.95 0.29 1.83
CA ILE A 339 6.95 -0.35 0.51
C ILE A 339 6.02 0.37 -0.46
N VAL A 340 4.80 0.75 -0.03
CA VAL A 340 3.84 1.51 -0.86
C VAL A 340 4.28 2.94 -1.17
N ARG A 341 5.34 3.42 -0.51
CA ARG A 341 5.98 4.73 -0.76
C ARG A 341 7.24 4.61 -1.62
N SER A 342 7.67 3.39 -1.96
CA SER A 342 8.84 3.16 -2.80
C SER A 342 8.54 3.55 -4.24
N SER A 343 9.20 4.59 -4.75
CA SER A 343 9.07 5.02 -6.15
C SER A 343 9.45 3.90 -7.12
N VAL A 344 10.51 3.15 -6.79
CA VAL A 344 11.00 2.05 -7.64
C VAL A 344 9.99 0.92 -7.70
N LEU A 345 9.39 0.54 -6.56
CA LEU A 345 8.33 -0.47 -6.59
C LEU A 345 7.17 -0.02 -7.48
N MET A 346 6.71 1.21 -7.26
CA MET A 346 5.56 1.75 -7.98
C MET A 346 5.83 1.81 -9.48
N ARG A 347 7.04 2.19 -9.87
CA ARG A 347 7.51 2.15 -11.26
C ARG A 347 7.44 0.75 -11.85
N GLU A 348 8.03 -0.23 -11.18
CA GLU A 348 8.08 -1.61 -11.67
C GLU A 348 6.68 -2.22 -11.78
N LEU A 349 5.85 -2.02 -10.74
CA LEU A 349 4.46 -2.51 -10.74
C LEU A 349 3.66 -1.85 -11.86
N TRP A 350 3.81 -0.54 -12.03
CA TRP A 350 3.14 0.20 -13.08
C TRP A 350 3.55 -0.28 -14.47
N LEU A 351 4.84 -0.42 -14.74
CA LEU A 351 5.36 -0.90 -16.01
C LEU A 351 4.80 -2.29 -16.36
N GLU A 352 4.79 -3.22 -15.40
CA GLU A 352 4.25 -4.56 -15.59
C GLU A 352 2.73 -4.55 -15.84
N MET A 353 1.98 -3.73 -15.10
CA MET A 353 0.53 -3.59 -15.29
C MET A 353 0.18 -2.93 -16.62
N TRP A 354 0.88 -1.86 -16.97
CA TRP A 354 0.67 -1.11 -18.20
C TRP A 354 0.89 -1.99 -19.43
N HIS A 355 2.02 -2.70 -19.48
CA HIS A 355 2.33 -3.61 -20.57
C HIS A 355 1.29 -4.73 -20.70
N ASP A 356 0.77 -5.26 -19.60
CA ASP A 356 -0.25 -6.31 -19.62
C ASP A 356 -1.65 -5.85 -20.07
N ILE A 357 -1.96 -4.56 -19.90
CA ILE A 357 -3.25 -3.96 -20.27
C ILE A 357 -3.22 -3.41 -21.70
N HIS A 358 -2.05 -3.03 -22.22
CA HIS A 358 -1.97 -2.31 -23.50
C HIS A 358 -2.39 -3.18 -24.69
N PRO A 359 -3.25 -2.67 -25.61
CA PRO A 359 -3.79 -3.44 -26.73
C PRO A 359 -2.72 -3.85 -27.75
N ASP A 360 -1.67 -3.05 -27.91
CA ASP A 360 -0.56 -3.29 -28.85
C ASP A 360 0.61 -4.09 -28.25
N LYS A 361 0.38 -4.77 -27.11
CA LYS A 361 1.38 -5.56 -26.39
C LYS A 361 2.16 -6.48 -27.33
N LYS A 362 3.47 -6.26 -27.45
CA LYS A 362 4.38 -7.22 -28.09
C LYS A 362 4.76 -8.34 -27.12
N SER A 363 5.13 -9.51 -27.63
CA SER A 363 5.39 -10.70 -26.79
C SER A 363 6.56 -10.57 -25.82
N ASN A 364 7.50 -9.64 -26.07
CA ASN A 364 8.72 -9.52 -25.30
C ASN A 364 8.73 -8.19 -24.55
N PHE A 365 8.40 -8.24 -23.26
CA PHE A 365 8.48 -7.08 -22.38
C PHE A 365 9.94 -6.65 -22.14
N VAL A 366 10.16 -5.37 -21.92
CA VAL A 366 11.50 -4.81 -21.66
C VAL A 366 12.09 -5.42 -20.39
N THR A 367 13.34 -5.87 -20.47
CA THR A 367 14.03 -6.49 -19.34
C THR A 367 14.23 -5.50 -18.20
N LYS A 368 14.20 -5.98 -16.95
CA LYS A 368 14.42 -5.13 -15.77
C LYS A 368 15.77 -4.40 -15.79
N ALA A 369 16.79 -4.96 -16.45
CA ALA A 369 18.10 -4.34 -16.63
C ALA A 369 18.11 -3.06 -17.48
N THR A 370 17.12 -2.87 -18.34
CA THR A 370 17.06 -1.77 -19.32
C THR A 370 15.97 -0.74 -19.01
N ARG A 371 15.34 -0.83 -17.82
CA ARG A 371 14.31 0.12 -17.38
C ARG A 371 14.99 1.35 -16.78
N GLY A 372 14.69 2.52 -17.35
CA GLY A 372 15.22 3.80 -16.90
C GLY A 372 14.26 4.60 -16.00
N PRO A 373 14.67 5.79 -15.55
CA PRO A 373 13.84 6.67 -14.72
C PRO A 373 12.58 7.14 -15.47
N LEU A 374 11.44 7.22 -14.78
CA LEU A 374 10.15 7.64 -15.35
C LEU A 374 9.64 8.98 -14.80
N ARG A 375 10.17 9.42 -13.65
CA ARG A 375 9.83 10.71 -13.01
C ARG A 375 11.09 11.53 -12.73
N ASP A 376 10.91 12.84 -12.55
CA ASP A 376 12.01 13.73 -12.11
C ASP A 376 12.63 13.27 -10.78
N GLU A 377 11.82 12.71 -9.88
CA GLU A 377 12.27 12.18 -8.58
C GLU A 377 13.22 10.97 -8.70
N ASP A 378 13.19 10.26 -9.84
CA ASP A 378 14.07 9.13 -10.12
C ASP A 378 15.46 9.61 -10.60
N CYS A 379 15.55 10.86 -11.07
CA CYS A 379 16.81 11.48 -11.45
C CYS A 379 17.55 12.00 -10.21
N TYR A 380 18.82 11.60 -10.05
CA TYR A 380 19.66 12.08 -8.95
C TYR A 380 21.03 12.57 -9.41
N TRP A 381 21.66 13.36 -8.56
CA TRP A 381 23.01 13.89 -8.79
C TRP A 381 24.08 12.89 -8.34
N ASP A 382 24.95 12.48 -9.26
CA ASP A 382 26.14 11.68 -8.94
C ASP A 382 27.28 12.64 -8.55
N TYR A 383 27.55 12.72 -7.25
CA TYR A 383 28.62 13.58 -6.71
C TYR A 383 30.02 13.15 -7.17
N GLY A 384 30.25 11.87 -7.42
CA GLY A 384 31.55 11.37 -7.88
C GLY A 384 31.84 11.78 -9.32
N LYS A 385 30.80 11.86 -10.16
CA LYS A 385 30.91 12.26 -11.57
C LYS A 385 30.54 13.73 -11.83
N ALA A 386 30.10 14.46 -10.80
CA ALA A 386 29.65 15.86 -10.87
C ALA A 386 28.64 16.13 -12.00
N ARG A 387 27.68 15.21 -12.18
CA ARG A 387 26.60 15.31 -13.18
C ARG A 387 25.38 14.50 -12.73
N CYS A 388 24.24 14.69 -13.36
CA CYS A 388 23.10 13.78 -13.17
C CYS A 388 23.50 12.36 -13.58
N ALA A 389 23.12 11.35 -12.77
CA ALA A 389 23.60 9.98 -12.89
C ALA A 389 23.29 9.34 -14.26
N TRP A 390 22.12 9.68 -14.82
CA TRP A 390 21.62 9.18 -16.10
C TRP A 390 21.70 10.26 -17.18
N PRO A 391 22.86 10.53 -17.78
CA PRO A 391 23.01 11.62 -18.73
C PRO A 391 22.17 11.42 -20.00
N GLU A 392 21.73 10.20 -20.33
CA GLU A 392 20.85 9.95 -21.47
C GLU A 392 19.39 10.33 -21.19
N HIS A 393 18.89 10.04 -19.98
CA HIS A 393 17.49 10.25 -19.60
C HIS A 393 17.24 11.55 -18.82
N CYS A 394 18.21 11.95 -18.01
CA CYS A 394 18.12 13.08 -17.09
C CYS A 394 19.08 14.20 -17.52
N GLU A 395 18.64 15.44 -17.35
CA GLU A 395 19.42 16.65 -17.52
C GLU A 395 19.44 17.48 -16.23
N TYR A 396 20.47 18.30 -16.07
CA TYR A 396 20.49 19.29 -15.02
C TYR A 396 19.69 20.52 -15.47
N ARG A 397 18.57 20.78 -14.82
CA ARG A 397 17.69 21.91 -15.08
C ARG A 397 17.22 22.47 -13.74
N TYR A 398 17.81 23.58 -13.31
CA TYR A 398 17.44 24.24 -12.05
C TYR A 398 16.07 24.93 -12.14
N LEU A 399 15.26 24.79 -11.10
CA LEU A 399 14.04 25.57 -10.88
C LEU A 399 14.14 26.35 -9.56
N PHE A 400 13.54 27.52 -9.51
CA PHE A 400 13.51 28.33 -8.30
C PHE A 400 12.83 27.56 -7.16
N GLY A 401 13.57 27.34 -6.07
CA GLY A 401 13.13 26.51 -4.94
C GLY A 401 13.92 25.22 -4.76
N ASP A 402 14.74 24.83 -5.75
CA ASP A 402 15.66 23.70 -5.58
C ASP A 402 16.73 24.05 -4.54
N VAL A 403 16.82 23.24 -3.48
CA VAL A 403 17.76 23.41 -2.37
C VAL A 403 19.00 22.52 -2.48
N HIS A 404 18.98 21.48 -3.31
CA HIS A 404 20.13 20.61 -3.55
C HIS A 404 20.23 20.14 -5.01
N LEU A 405 21.44 19.78 -5.44
CA LEU A 405 21.74 19.42 -6.84
C LEU A 405 20.85 18.30 -7.40
N GLY A 406 20.49 17.33 -6.56
CA GLY A 406 19.57 16.25 -6.95
C GLY A 406 18.19 16.74 -7.39
N GLN A 407 17.61 17.76 -6.75
CA GLN A 407 16.31 18.34 -7.15
C GLN A 407 16.38 19.00 -8.52
N SER A 408 17.57 19.45 -8.92
CA SER A 408 17.80 20.03 -10.23
C SER A 408 18.08 18.99 -11.32
N CYS A 409 18.18 17.69 -10.99
CA CYS A 409 18.21 16.63 -12.01
C CYS A 409 16.79 16.24 -12.38
N ARG A 410 16.43 16.39 -13.65
CA ARG A 410 15.06 16.18 -14.17
C ARG A 410 15.10 15.43 -15.49
N LEU A 411 13.99 14.81 -15.88
CA LEU A 411 13.89 14.10 -17.14
C LEU A 411 13.95 15.04 -18.34
N LYS A 412 14.61 14.56 -19.41
CA LYS A 412 14.68 15.26 -20.69
C LYS A 412 13.39 15.20 -21.49
N ASN A 413 12.77 14.02 -21.54
CA ASN A 413 11.55 13.74 -22.31
C ASN A 413 10.34 13.61 -21.39
N SER A 414 9.14 13.80 -21.95
CA SER A 414 7.89 13.58 -21.23
C SER A 414 7.72 12.10 -20.85
N SER A 415 7.07 11.82 -19.73
CA SER A 415 6.77 10.45 -19.28
C SER A 415 5.93 9.67 -20.31
N ALA A 416 5.07 10.34 -21.07
CA ALA A 416 4.24 9.72 -22.10
C ALA A 416 5.06 9.13 -23.26
N ASP A 417 6.10 9.85 -23.74
CA ASP A 417 6.98 9.37 -24.81
C ASP A 417 7.85 8.20 -24.33
N LEU A 418 8.25 8.22 -23.07
CA LEU A 418 9.00 7.13 -22.43
C LEU A 418 8.17 5.85 -22.30
N LEU A 419 6.88 5.96 -21.95
CA LEU A 419 5.99 4.81 -21.78
C LEU A 419 5.74 4.03 -23.07
N LEU A 420 5.77 4.70 -24.24
CA LEU A 420 5.66 4.04 -25.54
C LEU A 420 6.80 3.05 -25.80
N HIS A 421 7.98 3.24 -25.19
CA HIS A 421 9.08 2.28 -25.29
C HIS A 421 8.84 0.96 -24.54
N TYR A 422 7.86 0.94 -23.64
CA TYR A 422 7.54 -0.21 -22.78
C TYR A 422 6.26 -0.95 -23.20
N VAL A 423 5.64 -0.56 -24.32
CA VAL A 423 4.44 -1.20 -24.89
C VAL A 423 4.79 -2.43 -25.74
#